data_AF-A0A7R8H1P7-F1
#
_entry.id   AF-A0A7R8H1P7-F1
#
_cell.length_a   1.000
_cell.length_b   1.000
_cell.length_c   1.000
_cell.angle_alpha   90.00
_cell.angle_beta   90.00
_cell.angle_gamma   90.00
#
_symmetry.space_group_name_H-M   'P 1'
#
loop_
_entity.id
_entity.type
_entity.pdbx_description
1 polymer ?
#
loop_
_entity_poly.entity_id
_entity_poly.type
_entity_poly.pdbx_seq_one_letter_code
_entity_poly.pdbx_strand_id
1 'polypeptide(L)'
;MCIQYFLDNPPGTDKEFRALKVGNKKLKAFTKESSKNVTLNNDLELESYLDESACISIAGWDLFNSLKDVELKTPSYHRIQFDENIIPCCGYVEVSICLTKKKTVSFDTWIFISTEVEDLLFCKGDWKRLKK
;
A
#
# COMPACT_ATOMS: atom_id res chain seq x y z
N MET A 1 -6.59 -12.67 5.39
CA MET A 1 -6.51 -12.99 6.83
C MET A 1 -5.28 -12.39 7.54
N CYS A 2 -4.51 -11.48 6.94
CA CYS A 2 -3.48 -10.73 7.67
C CYS A 2 -4.01 -9.46 8.33
N ILE A 3 -4.83 -8.66 7.64
CA ILE A 3 -5.24 -7.33 8.13
C ILE A 3 -6.11 -7.40 9.40
N GLN A 4 -7.09 -8.32 9.45
CA GLN A 4 -7.97 -8.47 10.63
C GLN A 4 -7.19 -8.82 11.91
N TYR A 5 -6.19 -9.69 11.80
CA TYR A 5 -5.33 -10.06 12.92
C TYR A 5 -4.58 -8.86 13.52
N PHE A 6 -4.13 -7.91 12.70
CA PHE A 6 -3.44 -6.71 13.17
C PHE A 6 -4.39 -5.65 13.75
N LEU A 7 -5.61 -5.53 13.20
CA LEU A 7 -6.63 -4.65 13.78
C LEU A 7 -7.10 -5.15 15.15
N ASP A 8 -7.25 -6.47 15.29
CA ASP A 8 -7.72 -7.11 16.53
C ASP A 8 -6.62 -7.19 17.61
N ASN A 9 -5.34 -6.96 17.25
CA ASN A 9 -4.19 -7.00 18.15
C ASN A 9 -3.31 -5.73 18.01
N PRO A 10 -3.79 -4.56 18.48
CA PRO A 10 -3.00 -3.34 18.47
C PRO A 10 -1.72 -3.49 19.31
N PRO A 11 -0.57 -2.99 18.85
CA PRO A 11 0.71 -3.19 19.51
C PRO A 11 0.74 -2.43 20.84
N GLY A 12 0.94 -3.16 21.92
CA GLY A 12 0.98 -2.59 23.28
C GLY A 12 1.20 -3.59 24.43
N THR A 13 1.20 -4.91 24.16
CA THR A 13 1.31 -5.91 25.24
C THR A 13 2.38 -6.98 25.05
N ASP A 14 3.18 -7.01 23.98
CA ASP A 14 4.31 -7.94 23.93
C ASP A 14 5.51 -7.48 23.11
N LYS A 15 6.69 -7.87 23.61
CA LYS A 15 8.05 -7.38 23.30
C LYS A 15 8.61 -7.76 21.92
N GLU A 16 7.79 -8.04 20.92
CA GLU A 16 8.29 -8.36 19.57
C GLU A 16 7.56 -7.52 18.53
N PHE A 17 8.07 -6.31 18.29
CA PHE A 17 7.69 -5.47 17.17
C PHE A 17 7.99 -6.19 15.84
N ARG A 18 7.02 -6.98 15.34
CA ARG A 18 7.07 -7.51 13.98
C ARG A 18 6.71 -6.39 13.03
N ALA A 19 7.72 -5.75 12.46
CA ALA A 19 7.56 -4.81 11.37
C ALA A 19 6.74 -5.47 10.24
N LEU A 20 5.71 -4.78 9.74
CA LEU A 20 4.82 -5.31 8.70
C LEU A 20 5.65 -5.53 7.42
N LYS A 21 5.77 -6.78 6.97
CA LYS A 21 6.64 -7.13 5.84
C LYS A 21 6.06 -6.72 4.49
N VAL A 22 6.79 -5.83 3.84
CA VAL A 22 6.79 -5.47 2.42
C VAL A 22 8.12 -6.00 1.88
N GLY A 23 8.13 -6.94 0.94
CA GLY A 23 9.38 -7.27 0.25
C GLY A 23 9.58 -6.28 -0.91
N ASN A 24 10.61 -6.33 -1.73
CA ASN A 24 11.54 -7.40 -1.96
C ASN A 24 12.87 -6.83 -2.45
N LYS A 25 13.93 -7.48 -2.01
CA LYS A 25 15.30 -7.41 -2.47
C LYS A 25 15.36 -7.50 -4.00
N LYS A 26 15.84 -6.40 -4.60
CA LYS A 26 16.15 -6.22 -6.03
C LYS A 26 14.92 -6.23 -6.93
N LEU A 27 14.63 -5.06 -7.49
CA LEU A 27 13.94 -4.93 -8.77
C LEU A 27 14.68 -5.75 -9.84
N LYS A 28 14.36 -7.05 -9.96
CA LYS A 28 14.41 -7.69 -11.27
C LYS A 28 13.41 -6.92 -12.10
N ALA A 29 13.91 -6.25 -13.13
CA ALA A 29 13.17 -5.38 -14.06
C ALA A 29 11.66 -5.66 -14.03
N PHE A 30 10.89 -4.73 -13.45
CA PHE A 30 9.43 -4.78 -13.50
C PHE A 30 9.04 -5.00 -14.95
N THR A 31 8.57 -6.20 -15.27
CA THR A 31 8.04 -6.45 -16.61
C THR A 31 6.75 -5.65 -16.73
N LYS A 32 6.43 -5.11 -17.91
CA LYS A 32 5.16 -4.39 -18.18
C LYS A 32 3.89 -5.17 -17.78
N GLU A 33 4.01 -6.43 -17.40
CA GLU A 33 2.92 -7.31 -16.97
C GLU A 33 2.55 -7.15 -15.47
N SER A 34 3.43 -6.57 -14.66
CA SER A 34 3.20 -6.33 -13.22
C SER A 34 2.85 -4.88 -12.88
N SER A 35 2.58 -4.04 -13.89
CA SER A 35 2.12 -2.67 -13.71
C SER A 35 0.69 -2.45 -14.25
N LYS A 36 -0.04 -1.54 -13.61
CA LYS A 36 -1.39 -1.14 -13.99
C LYS A 36 -1.60 0.34 -13.72
N ASN A 37 -2.28 1.02 -14.64
CA ASN A 37 -2.77 2.37 -14.38
C ASN A 37 -4.05 2.28 -13.56
N VAL A 38 -4.03 2.98 -12.42
CA VAL A 38 -5.16 3.10 -11.51
C VAL A 38 -5.50 4.57 -11.32
N THR A 39 -6.75 4.84 -10.99
CA THR A 39 -7.21 6.12 -10.50
C THR A 39 -7.54 5.97 -9.03
N LEU A 40 -6.91 6.78 -8.18
CA LEU A 40 -7.23 6.88 -6.75
C LEU A 40 -8.28 7.98 -6.54
N ASN A 41 -9.34 7.66 -5.79
CA ASN A 41 -10.48 8.54 -5.47
C ASN A 41 -11.14 9.19 -6.69
N ASN A 42 -10.98 8.60 -7.89
CA ASN A 42 -11.39 9.18 -9.18
C ASN A 42 -10.67 10.47 -9.58
N ASP A 43 -9.60 10.85 -8.88
CA ASP A 43 -8.91 12.14 -9.05
C ASP A 43 -7.47 12.00 -9.52
N LEU A 44 -6.72 11.04 -8.98
CA LEU A 44 -5.29 10.89 -9.25
C LEU A 44 -5.03 9.62 -10.07
N GLU A 45 -4.63 9.79 -11.32
CA GLU A 45 -4.18 8.69 -12.18
C GLU A 45 -2.68 8.46 -12.03
N LEU A 46 -2.28 7.22 -11.78
CA LEU A 46 -0.88 6.84 -11.68
C LEU A 46 -0.63 5.38 -12.07
N GLU A 47 0.63 5.08 -12.38
CA GLU A 47 1.08 3.71 -12.56
C GLU A 47 1.32 3.07 -11.18
N SER A 48 0.85 1.83 -11.02
CA SER A 48 0.98 1.04 -9.80
C SER A 48 1.61 -0.30 -10.11
N TYR A 49 2.28 -0.89 -9.12
CA TYR A 49 3.02 -2.14 -9.29
C TYR A 49 2.56 -3.21 -8.30
N LEU A 50 2.65 -4.47 -8.68
CA LEU A 50 2.47 -5.60 -7.77
C LEU A 50 3.77 -5.88 -7.01
N ASP A 51 3.70 -5.86 -5.68
CA ASP A 51 4.65 -6.59 -4.84
C ASP A 51 3.98 -7.88 -4.33
N GLU A 52 4.45 -9.02 -4.85
CA GLU A 52 3.92 -10.34 -4.48
C GLU A 52 4.21 -10.71 -3.02
N SER A 53 5.22 -10.08 -2.42
CA SER A 53 5.67 -10.33 -1.06
C SER A 53 5.10 -9.34 -0.04
N ALA A 54 4.49 -8.26 -0.50
CA ALA A 54 3.80 -7.30 0.34
C ALA A 54 2.57 -7.90 1.02
N CYS A 55 2.49 -7.73 2.34
CA CYS A 55 1.28 -8.02 3.11
C CYS A 55 0.28 -6.84 3.12
N ILE A 56 0.74 -5.64 2.79
CA ILE A 56 -0.01 -4.38 2.80
C ILE A 56 0.29 -3.60 1.51
N SER A 57 -0.65 -2.78 1.05
CA SER A 57 -0.39 -1.84 -0.04
C SER A 57 0.27 -0.59 0.54
N ILE A 58 1.31 -0.07 -0.13
CA ILE A 58 2.11 1.06 0.36
C ILE A 58 2.37 2.06 -0.76
N ALA A 59 2.45 3.34 -0.42
CA ALA A 59 2.77 4.42 -1.35
C ALA A 59 3.73 5.44 -0.70
N GLY A 60 4.31 6.26 -1.57
CA GLY A 60 5.14 7.39 -1.16
C GLY A 60 4.36 8.56 -0.58
N TRP A 61 5.06 9.35 0.24
CA TRP A 61 4.53 10.59 0.80
C TRP A 61 4.11 11.60 -0.26
N ASP A 62 4.83 11.68 -1.38
CA ASP A 62 4.51 12.62 -2.47
C ASP A 62 3.21 12.27 -3.18
N LEU A 63 2.91 10.97 -3.30
CA LEU A 63 1.64 10.49 -3.82
C LEU A 63 0.50 10.88 -2.87
N PHE A 64 0.70 10.72 -1.55
CA PHE A 64 -0.27 11.18 -0.56
C PHE A 64 -0.54 12.69 -0.68
N ASN A 65 0.49 13.53 -0.80
CA ASN A 65 0.32 14.98 -0.96
C ASN A 65 -0.42 15.38 -2.25
N SER A 66 -0.46 14.48 -3.24
CA SER A 66 -1.18 14.67 -4.49
C SER A 66 -2.67 14.28 -4.41
N LEU A 67 -3.07 13.57 -3.34
CA LEU A 67 -4.47 13.22 -3.08
C LEU A 67 -5.21 14.41 -2.47
N LYS A 68 -6.40 14.71 -3.00
CA LYS A 68 -7.29 15.74 -2.47
C LYS A 68 -8.28 15.12 -1.50
N ASP A 69 -8.63 15.86 -0.46
CA ASP A 69 -9.70 15.51 0.49
C ASP A 69 -9.52 14.14 1.17
N VAL A 70 -8.25 13.73 1.38
CA VAL A 70 -7.91 12.50 2.10
C VAL A 70 -7.25 12.82 3.43
N GLU A 71 -7.77 12.23 4.50
CA GLU A 71 -7.19 12.33 5.83
C GLU A 71 -6.14 11.25 6.05
N LEU A 72 -4.94 11.67 6.47
CA LEU A 72 -3.90 10.74 6.94
C LEU A 72 -4.25 10.24 8.33
N LYS A 73 -4.55 8.95 8.45
CA LYS A 73 -4.76 8.31 9.75
C LYS A 73 -3.42 7.81 10.27
N THR A 74 -3.08 8.16 11.51
CA THR A 74 -1.88 7.66 12.17
C THR A 74 -2.10 6.22 12.64
N PRO A 75 -1.31 5.25 12.17
CA PRO A 75 -1.34 3.87 12.64
C PRO A 75 -0.78 3.80 14.04
N SER A 76 -1.23 2.81 14.79
CA SER A 76 -0.55 2.36 16.01
C SER A 76 0.86 1.79 15.72
N TYR A 77 1.13 1.39 14.48
CA TYR A 77 2.41 0.84 14.01
C TYR A 77 3.29 1.92 13.38
N HIS A 78 4.46 2.19 13.98
CA HIS A 78 5.35 3.27 13.54
C HIS A 78 6.35 2.85 12.46
N ARG A 79 6.43 1.55 12.13
CA ARG A 79 7.50 0.98 11.31
C ARG A 79 7.00 -0.15 10.42
N ILE A 80 7.43 -0.13 9.16
CA ILE A 80 7.14 -1.12 8.13
C ILE A 80 8.48 -1.76 7.75
N GLN A 81 8.51 -3.08 7.59
CA GLN A 81 9.68 -3.76 7.02
C GLN A 81 9.57 -3.63 5.52
N PHE A 82 10.52 -2.95 4.88
CA PHE A 82 10.63 -2.83 3.44
C PHE A 82 11.96 -3.45 3.00
N ASP A 83 11.90 -4.59 2.32
CA ASP A 83 13.05 -5.44 2.04
C ASP A 83 13.77 -5.90 3.33
N GLU A 84 15.07 -5.59 3.50
CA GLU A 84 15.85 -5.85 4.71
C GLU A 84 15.84 -4.67 5.69
N ASN A 85 15.24 -3.55 5.29
CA ASN A 85 15.19 -2.33 6.08
C ASN A 85 13.88 -2.23 6.85
N ILE A 86 13.94 -1.57 8.00
CA ILE A 86 12.76 -1.13 8.74
C ILE A 86 12.62 0.37 8.49
N ILE A 87 11.59 0.75 7.74
CA ILE A 87 11.31 2.13 7.36
C ILE A 87 10.18 2.71 8.22
N PRO A 88 10.18 4.02 8.48
CA PRO A 88 9.10 4.67 9.20
C PRO A 88 7.79 4.64 8.39
N CYS A 89 6.68 4.43 9.09
CA CYS A 89 5.35 4.60 8.55
C CYS A 89 4.80 5.95 8.98
N CYS A 90 4.45 6.80 8.02
CA CYS A 90 3.88 8.12 8.27
C CYS A 90 2.39 8.02 8.58
N GLY A 91 1.70 7.13 7.86
CA GLY A 91 0.35 6.77 8.22
C GLY A 91 -0.30 5.77 7.28
N TYR A 92 -1.62 5.77 7.26
CA TYR A 92 -2.38 5.14 6.18
C TYR A 92 -3.53 6.04 5.77
N VAL A 93 -3.98 5.85 4.54
CA VAL A 93 -5.10 6.55 3.96
C VAL A 93 -6.14 5.58 3.43
N GLU A 94 -7.40 5.95 3.57
CA GLU A 94 -8.51 5.29 2.91
C GLU A 94 -8.68 5.86 1.52
N VAL A 95 -8.63 4.99 0.51
CA VAL A 95 -8.84 5.38 -0.89
C VAL A 95 -9.72 4.39 -1.61
N SER A 96 -10.48 4.90 -2.57
CA SER A 96 -11.15 4.12 -3.60
C SER A 96 -10.24 3.98 -4.79
N ILE A 97 -10.00 2.74 -5.24
CA ILE A 97 -9.07 2.43 -6.32
C ILE A 97 -9.86 1.91 -7.50
N CYS A 98 -9.63 2.50 -8.67
CA CYS A 98 -10.27 2.10 -9.90
C CYS A 98 -9.23 1.82 -11.00
N LEU A 99 -9.50 0.88 -11.91
CA LEU A 99 -8.68 0.77 -13.12
C LEU A 99 -9.05 1.88 -14.11
N THR A 100 -8.08 2.69 -14.51
CA THR A 100 -8.29 3.86 -15.39
C THR A 100 -9.07 3.50 -16.67
N LYS A 101 -8.75 2.37 -17.30
CA LYS A 101 -9.40 1.90 -18.55
C LYS A 101 -10.71 1.14 -18.34
N LYS A 102 -11.02 0.73 -17.12
CA LYS A 102 -12.21 -0.07 -16.76
C LYS A 102 -12.81 0.48 -15.48
N LYS A 103 -13.55 1.59 -15.60
CA LYS A 103 -14.27 2.25 -14.49
C LYS A 103 -15.28 1.35 -13.76
N THR A 104 -15.48 0.12 -14.22
CA THR A 104 -16.36 -0.89 -13.64
C THR A 104 -15.76 -1.62 -12.43
N VAL A 105 -14.44 -1.58 -12.25
CA VAL A 105 -13.77 -2.23 -11.13
C VAL A 105 -13.28 -1.15 -10.19
N SER A 106 -14.04 -0.90 -9.13
CA SER A 106 -13.65 -0.02 -8.03
C SER A 106 -13.75 -0.75 -6.71
N PHE A 107 -12.85 -0.44 -5.79
CA PHE A 107 -12.94 -0.92 -4.43
C PHE A 107 -12.20 -0.02 -3.46
N ASP A 108 -12.66 -0.01 -2.23
CA ASP A 108 -12.00 0.73 -1.16
C ASP A 108 -10.94 -0.14 -0.48
N THR A 109 -9.82 0.48 -0.14
CA THR A 109 -8.72 -0.15 0.59
C THR A 109 -7.92 0.89 1.38
N TRP A 110 -6.97 0.39 2.17
CA TRP A 110 -6.02 1.21 2.89
C TRP A 110 -4.65 1.14 2.22
N ILE A 111 -4.07 2.31 2.00
CA ILE A 111 -2.69 2.43 1.51
C ILE A 111 -1.86 3.03 2.64
N PHE A 112 -0.80 2.33 3.04
CA PHE A 112 0.17 2.83 4.00
C PHE A 112 1.11 3.82 3.33
N ILE A 113 1.53 4.85 4.05
CA ILE A 113 2.34 5.94 3.52
C ILE A 113 3.71 5.93 4.21
N SER A 114 4.78 6.03 3.41
CA SER A 114 6.15 6.19 3.89
C SER A 114 6.90 7.23 3.07
N THR A 115 7.89 7.89 3.67
CA THR A 115 8.82 8.80 2.97
C THR A 115 9.89 8.05 2.15
N GLU A 116 10.07 6.76 2.40
CA GLU A 116 11.13 5.93 1.79
C GLU A 116 10.62 5.13 0.57
N VAL A 117 9.35 5.32 0.19
CA VAL A 117 8.73 4.68 -0.97
C VAL A 117 8.40 5.77 -1.98
N GLU A 118 8.69 5.52 -3.26
CA GLU A 118 8.38 6.47 -4.34
C GLU A 118 7.06 6.09 -5.05
N ASP A 119 6.88 4.81 -5.32
CA ASP A 119 5.77 4.30 -6.13
C ASP A 119 4.58 3.77 -5.31
N LEU A 120 3.43 3.60 -5.97
CA LEU A 120 2.33 2.81 -5.42
C LEU A 120 2.58 1.32 -5.63
N LEU A 121 2.76 0.61 -4.52
CA LEU A 121 2.96 -0.82 -4.48
C LEU A 121 1.73 -1.51 -3.88
N PHE A 122 1.08 -2.37 -4.66
CA PHE A 122 -0.03 -3.19 -4.21
C PHE A 122 0.45 -4.51 -3.64
N CYS A 123 -0.16 -4.90 -2.53
CA CYS A 123 -0.10 -6.28 -2.08
C CYS A 123 -0.88 -7.22 -3.03
N LYS A 124 -0.57 -8.51 -2.94
CA LYS A 124 -1.24 -9.56 -3.72
C LYS A 124 -2.77 -9.58 -3.57
N GLY A 125 -3.29 -9.16 -2.41
CA GLY A 125 -4.73 -9.09 -2.13
C GLY A 125 -5.43 -8.04 -2.99
N ASP A 126 -4.98 -6.80 -2.90
CA ASP A 126 -5.55 -5.68 -3.66
C ASP A 126 -5.32 -5.82 -5.16
N TRP A 127 -4.16 -6.35 -5.57
CA TRP A 127 -3.90 -6.62 -6.98
C TRP A 127 -4.89 -7.62 -7.62
N LYS A 128 -5.31 -8.63 -6.85
CA LYS A 128 -6.34 -9.59 -7.30
C LYS A 128 -7.71 -8.93 -7.42
N ARG A 129 -8.05 -7.99 -6.53
CA ARG A 129 -9.30 -7.22 -6.61
C ARG A 129 -9.33 -6.37 -7.87
N LEU A 130 -8.18 -5.81 -8.29
CA LEU A 130 -8.02 -5.13 -9.58
C LEU A 130 -8.12 -6.04 -10.83
N LYS A 131 -8.21 -7.38 -10.70
CA LYS A 131 -8.33 -8.29 -11.86
C LYS A 131 -9.77 -8.79 -12.10
N LYS A 132 -10.65 -8.66 -11.11
CA LYS A 132 -12.06 -9.06 -11.21
C LYS A 132 -12.87 -7.95 -11.84
#